data_AF-A0A8H7V922-F1
#
_entry.id   AF-A0A8H7V922-F1
#
_cell.length_a   1.000
_cell.length_b   1.000
_cell.length_c   1.000
_cell.angle_alpha   90.00
_cell.angle_beta   90.00
_cell.angle_gamma   90.00
#
_symmetry.space_group_name_H-M   'P 1'
#
loop_
_entity.id
_entity.type
_entity.pdbx_description
1 polymer ?
#
loop_
_entity_poly.entity_id
_entity_poly.type
_entity_poly.pdbx_seq_one_letter_code
_entity_poly.pdbx_strand_id
1 'polypeptide(L)'
;MKKAAKKSNERLDRKARAKKKINDSDVSGTVGTHDVTKSNKWKPSKFEYDRSKVPLIVFGTGMVGKDSVKLIVVPIDEFKTSRICNICKTDTLYKASHTRGFGVLVCKTCKTLWQRDVNASKNMMSIASSIWNQDGRPTAFKRI
;
A
#
# COMPACT_ATOMS: atom_id res chain seq x y z
N MET A 1 38.76 -17.76 14.07
CA MET A 1 38.42 -17.39 12.67
C MET A 1 37.54 -18.44 11.96
N LYS A 2 36.28 -18.70 12.38
CA LYS A 2 35.43 -19.79 11.81
C LYS A 2 33.99 -19.41 11.39
N LYS A 3 33.59 -18.13 11.44
CA LYS A 3 32.19 -17.71 11.15
C LYS A 3 31.89 -17.42 9.67
N ALA A 4 32.91 -17.17 8.84
CA ALA A 4 32.71 -16.82 7.42
C ALA A 4 32.31 -18.04 6.55
N ALA A 5 32.86 -19.23 6.84
CA ALA A 5 32.61 -20.43 6.05
C ALA A 5 31.16 -20.94 6.16
N LYS A 6 30.54 -20.86 7.35
CA LYS A 6 29.15 -21.32 7.57
C LYS A 6 28.12 -20.52 6.77
N LYS A 7 28.32 -19.19 6.65
CA LYS A 7 27.42 -18.28 5.93
C LYS A 7 27.55 -18.41 4.40
N SER A 8 28.70 -18.89 3.93
CA SER A 8 28.94 -19.20 2.51
C SER A 8 28.14 -20.44 2.08
N ASN A 9 28.15 -21.50 2.89
CA ASN A 9 27.47 -22.76 2.59
C ASN A 9 25.94 -22.61 2.52
N GLU A 10 25.32 -21.89 3.46
CA GLU A 10 23.87 -21.61 3.40
C GLU A 10 23.44 -20.84 2.14
N ARG A 11 24.34 -19.99 1.60
CA ARG A 11 24.09 -19.20 0.40
C ARG A 11 24.18 -20.05 -0.86
N LEU A 12 25.07 -21.04 -0.87
CA LEU A 12 25.19 -22.02 -1.95
C LEU A 12 24.01 -23.00 -1.94
N ASP A 13 23.58 -23.47 -0.77
CA ASP A 13 22.40 -24.34 -0.64
C ASP A 13 21.09 -23.64 -1.04
N ARG A 14 20.93 -22.35 -0.73
CA ARG A 14 19.78 -21.56 -1.24
C ARG A 14 19.80 -21.43 -2.76
N LYS A 15 20.97 -21.24 -3.36
CA LYS A 15 21.11 -21.16 -4.82
C LYS A 15 20.85 -22.51 -5.50
N ALA A 16 21.26 -23.62 -4.88
CA ALA A 16 20.98 -24.95 -5.37
C ALA A 16 19.47 -25.29 -5.32
N ARG A 17 18.77 -24.94 -4.23
CA ARG A 17 17.30 -25.11 -4.15
C ARG A 17 16.54 -24.23 -5.14
N ALA A 18 17.01 -23.01 -5.39
CA ALA A 18 16.41 -22.11 -6.38
C ALA A 18 16.56 -22.64 -7.82
N LYS A 19 17.69 -23.26 -8.15
CA LYS A 19 17.91 -23.87 -9.46
C LYS A 19 17.12 -25.16 -9.65
N LYS A 20 16.96 -25.99 -8.62
CA LYS A 20 16.13 -27.21 -8.70
C LYS A 20 14.66 -26.89 -9.00
N LYS A 21 14.12 -25.81 -8.43
CA LYS A 21 12.76 -25.32 -8.73
C LYS A 21 12.56 -24.79 -10.15
N ILE A 22 13.63 -24.43 -10.86
CA ILE A 22 13.57 -23.94 -12.23
C ILE A 22 13.62 -25.11 -13.23
N ASN A 23 14.32 -26.19 -12.88
CA ASN A 23 14.45 -27.36 -13.77
C ASN A 23 13.29 -28.37 -13.66
N ASP A 24 12.54 -28.42 -12.55
CA ASP A 24 11.33 -29.27 -12.45
C ASP A 24 10.16 -28.76 -13.31
N SER A 25 10.24 -27.54 -13.86
CA SER A 25 9.20 -26.99 -14.76
C SER A 25 9.43 -27.27 -16.25
N ASP A 26 10.52 -27.92 -16.64
CA ASP A 26 10.90 -28.14 -18.04
C ASP A 26 11.33 -29.60 -18.30
N VAL A 27 10.43 -30.59 -18.18
CA VAL A 27 10.57 -31.88 -18.89
C VAL A 27 9.21 -32.51 -19.27
N SER A 28 9.05 -32.70 -20.59
CA SER A 28 8.21 -33.65 -21.34
C SER A 28 6.71 -33.36 -21.53
N GLY A 29 6.36 -33.03 -22.77
CA GLY A 29 5.01 -33.19 -23.30
C GLY A 29 4.82 -34.49 -24.09
N THR A 30 3.58 -34.79 -24.44
CA THR A 30 3.13 -35.18 -25.80
C THR A 30 1.60 -34.97 -25.90
N VAL A 31 1.19 -33.94 -26.65
CA VAL A 31 0.40 -33.98 -27.91
C VAL A 31 -1.13 -33.86 -27.69
N GLY A 32 -1.68 -32.69 -28.07
CA GLY A 32 -3.12 -32.46 -28.20
C GLY A 32 -3.53 -30.98 -28.14
N THR A 33 -3.35 -30.26 -29.26
CA THR A 33 -4.12 -29.10 -29.78
C THR A 33 -4.71 -28.00 -28.84
N HIS A 34 -4.42 -26.74 -29.22
CA HIS A 34 -5.09 -25.45 -28.93
C HIS A 34 -4.63 -24.55 -27.76
N ASP A 35 -4.20 -23.34 -28.17
CA ASP A 35 -4.03 -22.06 -27.48
C ASP A 35 -3.26 -21.96 -26.14
N VAL A 36 -2.02 -21.44 -26.23
CA VAL A 36 -1.21 -21.02 -25.09
C VAL A 36 -1.77 -19.73 -24.50
N THR A 37 -2.45 -19.86 -23.36
CA THR A 37 -2.83 -18.75 -22.49
C THR A 37 -1.59 -17.99 -22.03
N LYS A 38 -1.36 -16.80 -22.59
CA LYS A 38 -0.34 -15.86 -22.10
C LYS A 38 -0.67 -15.53 -20.64
N SER A 39 0.19 -15.93 -19.72
CA SER A 39 0.10 -15.54 -18.32
C SER A 39 0.21 -14.01 -18.24
N ASN A 40 -0.86 -13.36 -17.83
CA ASN A 40 -0.92 -11.91 -17.70
C ASN A 40 -0.01 -11.48 -16.54
N LYS A 41 1.24 -11.17 -16.87
CA LYS A 41 2.18 -10.49 -15.97
C LYS A 41 1.55 -9.16 -15.57
N TRP A 42 1.12 -9.05 -14.31
CA TRP A 42 0.50 -7.83 -13.78
C TRP A 42 1.41 -6.63 -14.07
N LYS A 43 0.87 -5.65 -14.81
CA LYS A 43 1.52 -4.37 -15.05
C LYS A 43 0.71 -3.32 -14.29
N PRO A 44 1.34 -2.50 -13.43
CA PRO A 44 0.65 -1.36 -12.85
C PRO A 44 0.17 -0.46 -13.99
N SER A 45 -1.11 -0.09 -13.93
CA SER A 45 -1.68 0.95 -14.79
C SER A 45 -0.83 2.21 -14.68
N LYS A 46 -0.59 2.90 -15.79
CA LYS A 46 -0.03 4.26 -15.74
C LYS A 46 -1.04 5.12 -14.98
N PHE A 47 -0.74 5.41 -13.72
CA PHE A 47 -1.62 6.20 -12.87
C PHE A 47 -1.55 7.66 -13.33
N GLU A 48 -2.55 8.05 -14.12
CA GLU A 48 -2.77 9.42 -14.57
C GLU A 48 -3.73 10.10 -13.59
N TYR A 49 -3.25 11.13 -12.90
CA TYR A 49 -4.03 11.87 -11.91
C TYR A 49 -5.03 12.78 -12.63
N ASP A 50 -6.18 12.21 -12.92
CA ASP A 50 -7.32 12.92 -13.47
C ASP A 50 -8.15 13.50 -12.33
N ARG A 51 -8.31 14.83 -12.28
CA ARG A 51 -9.09 15.51 -11.24
C ARG A 51 -10.59 15.16 -11.30
N SER A 52 -11.06 14.54 -12.38
CA SER A 52 -12.40 13.97 -12.48
C SER A 52 -12.50 12.53 -11.92
N LYS A 53 -11.37 11.86 -11.69
CA LYS A 53 -11.33 10.49 -11.15
C LYS A 53 -11.12 10.52 -9.64
N VAL A 54 -12.04 9.89 -8.92
CA VAL A 54 -12.07 9.92 -7.46
C VAL A 54 -11.52 8.61 -6.88
N PRO A 55 -10.60 8.64 -5.90
CA PRO A 55 -10.05 7.42 -5.34
C PRO A 55 -11.12 6.61 -4.59
N LEU A 56 -11.20 5.33 -4.94
CA LEU A 56 -12.14 4.35 -4.39
C LEU A 56 -11.50 3.61 -3.22
N ILE A 57 -12.15 3.61 -2.05
CA ILE A 57 -11.79 2.76 -0.90
C ILE A 57 -12.97 1.84 -0.63
N VAL A 58 -12.78 0.52 -0.84
CA VAL A 58 -13.78 -0.52 -0.54
C VAL A 58 -13.28 -1.36 0.62
N PHE A 59 -14.11 -1.54 1.64
CA PHE A 59 -13.93 -2.55 2.67
C PHE A 59 -15.09 -3.54 2.62
N GLY A 60 -14.81 -4.84 2.58
CA GLY A 60 -15.83 -5.88 2.70
C GLY A 60 -15.27 -7.30 2.69
N THR A 61 -15.71 -8.12 3.65
CA THR A 61 -15.87 -9.57 3.50
C THR A 61 -16.90 -9.82 2.41
N GLY A 62 -16.68 -10.84 1.57
CA GLY A 62 -17.35 -11.06 0.27
C GLY A 62 -18.83 -10.66 0.19
N MET A 63 -19.13 -9.73 -0.73
CA MET A 63 -20.49 -9.34 -1.10
C MET A 63 -21.04 -10.35 -2.12
N VAL A 64 -21.67 -11.43 -1.65
CA VAL A 64 -22.50 -12.32 -2.49
C VAL A 64 -23.97 -12.01 -2.21
N GLY A 65 -24.73 -11.62 -3.24
CA GLY A 65 -26.20 -11.60 -3.22
C GLY A 65 -26.92 -10.29 -2.88
N LYS A 66 -26.28 -9.11 -3.01
CA LYS A 66 -27.01 -7.82 -2.95
C LYS A 66 -26.95 -7.11 -4.30
N ASP A 67 -28.08 -7.07 -4.99
CA ASP A 67 -28.22 -6.57 -6.36
C ASP A 67 -28.22 -5.03 -6.48
N SER A 68 -28.08 -4.31 -5.36
CA SER A 68 -27.83 -2.87 -5.40
C SER A 68 -27.19 -2.37 -4.09
N VAL A 69 -25.91 -2.02 -4.18
CA VAL A 69 -25.23 -1.26 -3.13
C VAL A 69 -25.01 0.15 -3.63
N LYS A 70 -25.61 1.12 -2.93
CA LYS A 70 -25.33 2.54 -3.16
C LYS A 70 -23.94 2.85 -2.61
N LEU A 71 -23.00 3.05 -3.53
CA LEU A 71 -21.65 3.48 -3.21
C LEU A 71 -21.61 5.01 -3.17
N ILE A 72 -21.14 5.56 -2.06
CA ILE A 72 -20.93 7.00 -1.92
C ILE A 72 -19.43 7.26 -1.96
N VAL A 73 -19.02 8.17 -2.84
CA VAL A 73 -17.62 8.53 -3.04
C VAL A 73 -17.45 10.01 -2.72
N VAL A 74 -16.56 10.33 -1.78
CA VAL A 74 -16.25 11.71 -1.39
C VAL A 74 -14.82 12.02 -1.85
N PRO A 75 -14.62 12.94 -2.80
CA PRO A 75 -13.27 13.39 -3.17
C PRO A 75 -12.66 14.21 -2.04
N ILE A 76 -11.44 13.85 -1.63
CA ILE A 76 -10.74 14.52 -0.53
C ILE A 76 -9.36 14.95 -1.02
N ASP A 77 -9.08 16.26 -0.96
CA ASP A 77 -7.74 16.78 -1.18
C ASP A 77 -6.77 16.20 -0.14
N GLU A 78 -5.63 15.68 -0.61
CA GLU A 78 -4.60 15.06 0.22
C GLU A 78 -3.75 16.05 1.03
N PHE A 79 -3.97 17.36 0.89
CA PHE A 79 -3.15 18.39 1.53
C PHE A 79 -2.87 18.11 3.00
N LYS A 80 -1.57 18.00 3.34
CA LYS A 80 -1.00 17.70 4.66
C LYS A 80 -1.46 16.39 5.32
N THR A 81 -2.24 15.54 4.65
CA THR A 81 -2.74 14.28 5.23
C THR A 81 -1.62 13.33 5.67
N SER A 82 -0.51 13.29 4.93
CA SER A 82 0.66 12.46 5.28
C SER A 82 1.60 13.10 6.31
N ARG A 83 1.41 14.38 6.65
CA ARG A 83 2.30 15.17 7.52
C ARG A 83 1.72 15.41 8.91
N ILE A 84 0.40 15.58 8.99
CA ILE A 84 -0.30 15.73 10.26
C ILE A 84 -0.41 14.38 10.94
N CYS A 85 -0.04 14.31 12.22
CA CYS A 85 -0.26 13.11 13.02
C CYS A 85 -1.76 12.88 13.21
N ASN A 86 -2.25 11.69 12.88
CA ASN A 86 -3.67 11.38 13.00
C ASN A 86 -4.19 11.44 14.45
N ILE A 87 -3.34 11.16 15.44
CA ILE A 87 -3.69 11.24 16.86
C ILE A 87 -3.63 12.69 17.35
N CYS A 88 -2.50 13.37 17.15
CA CYS A 88 -2.27 14.71 17.71
C CYS A 88 -2.96 15.83 16.93
N LYS A 89 -3.39 15.58 15.69
CA LYS A 89 -3.97 16.57 14.76
C LYS A 89 -3.06 17.78 14.49
N THR A 90 -1.75 17.60 14.60
CA THR A 90 -0.72 18.63 14.37
C THR A 90 0.35 18.15 13.39
N ASP A 91 1.02 19.09 12.71
CA ASP A 91 2.13 18.82 11.78
C ASP A 91 3.44 18.53 12.55
N THR A 92 3.48 17.36 13.18
CA THR A 92 4.55 16.95 14.10
C THR A 92 5.30 15.71 13.62
N LEU A 93 5.01 15.21 12.43
CA LEU A 93 5.66 14.02 11.89
C LEU A 93 7.04 14.35 11.30
N TYR A 94 8.02 13.50 11.61
CA TYR A 94 9.36 13.54 11.03
C TYR A 94 9.79 12.15 10.57
N LYS A 95 10.82 12.07 9.73
CA LYS A 95 11.32 10.79 9.20
C LYS A 95 11.92 9.91 10.31
N ALA A 96 11.56 8.64 10.35
CA ALA A 96 12.15 7.67 11.26
C ALA A 96 13.64 7.45 10.96
N SER A 97 14.48 7.41 12.00
CA SER A 97 15.89 7.03 11.87
C SER A 97 16.01 5.59 11.35
N HIS A 98 17.10 5.30 10.65
CA HIS A 98 17.41 3.97 10.09
C HIS A 98 16.39 3.40 9.08
N THR A 99 15.50 4.23 8.52
CA THR A 99 14.62 3.83 7.41
C THR A 99 15.00 4.56 6.11
N ARG A 100 14.94 3.83 4.98
CA ARG A 100 15.13 4.43 3.65
C ARG A 100 13.83 5.10 3.22
N GLY A 101 13.94 6.28 2.58
CA GLY A 101 12.79 7.04 2.11
C GLY A 101 11.94 7.64 3.24
N PHE A 102 10.66 7.87 2.95
CA PHE A 102 9.71 8.46 3.90
C PHE A 102 8.49 7.57 4.18
N GLY A 103 8.60 6.27 3.93
CA GLY A 103 7.51 5.33 4.17
C GLY A 103 7.12 5.21 5.66
N VAL A 104 8.04 5.58 6.56
CA VAL A 104 7.82 5.54 8.01
C VAL A 104 8.15 6.90 8.62
N LEU A 105 7.22 7.44 9.41
CA LEU A 105 7.31 8.71 10.11
C LEU A 105 7.10 8.51 11.61
N VAL A 106 7.66 9.38 12.43
CA VAL A 106 7.48 9.38 13.89
C VAL A 106 6.87 10.71 14.30
N CYS A 107 5.90 10.68 15.21
CA CYS A 107 5.33 11.90 15.79
C CYS A 107 6.23 12.47 16.89
N LYS A 108 6.55 13.77 16.83
CA LYS A 108 7.32 14.45 17.89
C LYS A 108 6.60 14.45 19.24
N THR A 109 5.27 14.53 19.23
CA THR A 109 4.44 14.67 20.43
C THR A 109 4.10 13.32 21.05
N CYS A 110 3.34 12.46 20.36
CA CYS A 110 2.88 11.18 20.91
C CYS A 110 3.86 10.01 20.69
N LYS A 111 5.00 10.25 20.02
CA LYS A 111 6.04 9.25 19.70
C LYS A 111 5.57 8.04 18.87
N THR A 112 4.31 8.02 18.44
CA THR A 112 3.78 6.96 17.56
C THR A 112 4.56 6.90 16.26
N LEU A 113 4.95 5.69 15.89
CA LEU A 113 5.54 5.36 14.60
C LEU A 113 4.41 5.04 13.61
N TRP A 114 4.41 5.76 12.51
CA TRP A 114 3.40 5.72 11.46
C TRP A 114 4.01 5.18 10.17
N GLN A 115 3.33 4.22 9.54
CA GLN A 115 3.43 4.12 8.09
C GLN A 115 2.76 5.35 7.48
N ARG A 116 3.45 6.03 6.56
CA ARG A 116 3.01 7.29 5.96
C ARG A 116 1.59 7.18 5.38
N ASP A 117 1.34 6.13 4.63
CA ASP A 117 0.08 5.95 3.90
C ASP A 117 -1.06 5.56 4.84
N VAL A 118 -0.77 4.79 5.90
CA VAL A 118 -1.74 4.48 6.96
C VAL A 118 -2.14 5.73 7.74
N ASN A 119 -1.19 6.62 8.02
CA ASN A 119 -1.50 7.90 8.65
C ASN A 119 -2.32 8.80 7.72
N ALA A 120 -1.93 8.89 6.44
CA ALA A 120 -2.65 9.66 5.44
C ALA A 120 -4.09 9.17 5.26
N SER A 121 -4.31 7.85 5.16
CA SER A 121 -5.64 7.27 4.97
C SER A 121 -6.56 7.51 6.17
N LYS A 122 -6.05 7.38 7.40
CA LYS A 122 -6.82 7.73 8.62
C LYS A 122 -7.17 9.22 8.66
N ASN A 123 -6.29 10.09 8.19
CA ASN A 123 -6.58 11.52 8.09
C ASN A 123 -7.61 11.82 7.00
N MET A 124 -7.52 11.18 5.83
CA MET A 124 -8.54 11.29 4.79
C MET A 124 -9.91 10.83 5.30
N MET A 125 -9.98 9.71 6.01
CA MET A 125 -11.23 9.25 6.64
C MET A 125 -11.79 10.27 7.64
N SER A 126 -10.93 10.83 8.50
CA SER A 126 -11.33 11.87 9.46
C SER A 126 -11.88 13.13 8.77
N ILE A 127 -11.32 13.51 7.62
CA ILE A 127 -11.82 14.63 6.82
C ILE A 127 -13.18 14.26 6.18
N ALA A 128 -13.31 13.04 5.66
CA ALA A 128 -14.55 12.53 5.07
C ALA A 128 -15.72 12.63 6.06
N SER A 129 -15.52 12.12 7.28
CA SER A 129 -16.51 12.15 8.34
C SER A 129 -16.89 13.58 8.74
N SER A 130 -15.91 14.48 8.83
CA SER A 130 -16.15 15.90 9.14
C SER A 130 -17.01 16.59 8.08
N ILE A 131 -16.74 16.33 6.79
CA ILE A 131 -17.56 16.84 5.69
C ILE A 131 -18.97 16.25 5.73
N TRP A 132 -19.07 14.94 5.98
CA TRP A 132 -20.34 14.23 6.09
C TRP A 132 -21.24 14.79 7.22
N ASN A 133 -20.63 15.14 8.34
CA ASN A 133 -21.30 15.73 9.50
C ASN A 133 -21.58 17.24 9.36
N GLN A 134 -21.32 17.84 8.19
CA GLN A 134 -21.51 19.28 7.92
C GLN A 134 -20.58 20.22 8.71
N ASP A 135 -19.57 19.70 9.41
CA ASP A 135 -18.52 20.50 10.08
C ASP A 135 -17.51 21.09 9.07
N GLY A 136 -17.58 20.63 7.82
CA GLY A 136 -16.66 21.02 6.76
C GLY A 136 -15.27 20.40 6.93
N ARG A 137 -14.28 20.97 6.23
CA ARG A 137 -12.90 20.46 6.27
C ARG A 137 -12.16 21.00 7.51
N PRO A 138 -11.51 20.17 8.33
CA PRO A 138 -10.79 20.65 9.51
C PRO A 138 -9.64 21.60 9.16
N THR A 139 -9.44 22.65 9.98
CA THR A 139 -8.50 23.75 9.72
C THR A 139 -7.07 23.28 9.42
N ALA A 140 -6.59 22.25 10.13
CA ALA A 140 -5.24 21.72 9.92
C ALA A 140 -5.00 21.23 8.47
N PHE A 141 -6.07 20.81 7.76
CA PHE A 141 -6.02 20.29 6.40
C PHE A 141 -6.47 21.31 5.34
N LYS A 142 -6.78 22.56 5.69
CA LYS A 142 -7.12 23.61 4.72
C LYS A 142 -5.86 24.18 4.07
N ARG A 143 -5.91 24.45 2.76
CA ARG A 143 -4.93 25.31 2.08
C ARG A 143 -5.30 26.76 2.45
N ILE A 144 -4.34 27.50 3.00
CA ILE A 144 -4.46 28.93 3.29
C ILE A 144 -3.99 29.68 2.05
#